data_AF-A0A1Q5SZJ9-F1
#
_entry.id   AF-A0A1Q5SZJ9-F1
#
_cell.length_a   1.000
_cell.length_b   1.000
_cell.length_c   1.000
_cell.angle_alpha   90.00
_cell.angle_beta   90.00
_cell.angle_gamma   90.00
#
_symmetry.space_group_name_H-M   'P 1'
#
loop_
_entity.id
_entity.type
_entity.pdbx_description
1 polymer ?
#
loop_
_entity_poly.entity_id
_entity_poly.type
_entity_poly.pdbx_seq_one_letter_code
_entity_poly.pdbx_strand_id
1 'polypeptide(L)'
;MTGCISALLSIDEALERWVKSLTAEYGYKTSTVPGNYADVFLERHDSYPGIEITHTWNLQRCARITLRQALIEILSLHIGLPSSQSTLSSFSYRGLFQTSDIIIQQNSSDICYSVPYIFHYCDKPGSSSDMRAACIMSLLWPLYVAGTAHTTMSTTREWVIVQLKKIEEITGIQRASQWL
;
A
#
# COMPACT_ATOMS: atom_id res chain seq x y z
N MET A 1 18.23 -20.07 4.45
CA MET A 1 16.82 -19.84 4.10
C MET A 1 15.99 -19.46 5.33
N THR A 2 16.05 -20.24 6.42
CA THR A 2 15.43 -19.88 7.72
C THR A 2 15.91 -18.55 8.30
N GLY A 3 17.21 -18.23 8.17
CA GLY A 3 17.74 -16.92 8.57
C GLY A 3 17.17 -15.73 7.78
N CYS A 4 16.82 -15.93 6.50
CA CYS A 4 16.20 -14.89 5.67
C CYS A 4 14.73 -14.66 6.08
N ILE A 5 13.97 -15.74 6.35
CA ILE A 5 12.61 -15.67 6.89
C ILE A 5 12.58 -14.88 8.20
N SER A 6 13.48 -15.22 9.14
CA SER A 6 13.59 -14.52 10.42
C SER A 6 13.95 -13.04 10.27
N ALA A 7 14.87 -12.71 9.35
CA ALA A 7 15.24 -11.32 9.08
C ALA A 7 14.06 -10.50 8.53
N LEU A 8 13.32 -11.04 7.55
CA LEU A 8 12.13 -10.37 6.97
C LEU A 8 11.07 -10.09 8.04
N LEU A 9 10.77 -11.07 8.89
CA LEU A 9 9.82 -10.93 9.99
C LEU A 9 10.29 -9.89 11.01
N SER A 10 11.57 -9.89 11.38
CA SER A 10 12.14 -8.93 12.33
C SER A 10 12.06 -7.49 11.82
N ILE A 11 12.28 -7.28 10.52
CA ILE A 11 12.13 -5.96 9.89
C ILE A 11 10.66 -5.52 9.88
N ASP A 12 9.72 -6.40 9.53
CA ASP A 12 8.28 -6.06 9.56
C ASP A 12 7.81 -5.70 10.98
N GLU A 13 8.25 -6.46 12.00
CA GLU A 13 7.99 -6.15 13.41
C GLU A 13 8.60 -4.81 13.84
N ALA A 14 9.78 -4.46 13.30
CA ALA A 14 10.40 -3.16 13.56
C ALA A 14 9.59 -2.01 12.97
N LEU A 15 9.04 -2.19 11.76
CA LEU A 15 8.14 -1.20 11.15
C LEU A 15 6.85 -1.05 11.95
N GLU A 16 6.28 -2.14 12.48
CA GLU A 16 5.11 -2.04 13.37
C GLU A 16 5.40 -1.34 14.69
N ARG A 17 6.54 -1.65 15.32
CA ARG A 17 6.98 -0.97 16.55
C ARG A 17 7.22 0.51 16.31
N TRP A 18 7.81 0.86 15.17
CA TRP A 18 7.99 2.25 14.77
C TRP A 18 6.64 2.97 14.68
N VAL A 19 5.64 2.39 14.01
CA VAL A 19 4.28 2.98 13.96
C VAL A 19 3.70 3.22 15.35
N LYS A 20 3.84 2.25 16.26
CA LYS A 20 3.35 2.36 17.65
C LYS A 20 4.08 3.42 18.47
N SER A 21 5.28 3.83 18.05
CA SER A 21 6.08 4.86 18.72
C SER A 21 5.78 6.29 18.23
N LEU A 22 5.00 6.44 17.17
CA LEU A 22 4.66 7.74 16.61
C LEU A 22 3.78 8.56 17.56
N THR A 23 4.01 9.87 17.59
CA THR A 23 3.19 10.81 18.35
C THR A 23 1.84 11.04 17.66
N ALA A 24 0.89 11.65 18.39
CA ALA A 24 -0.43 11.98 17.85
C ALA A 24 -0.37 12.90 16.61
N GLU A 25 0.74 13.61 16.41
CA GLU A 25 0.99 14.48 15.25
C GLU A 25 1.09 13.71 13.92
N TYR A 26 1.41 12.40 13.97
CA TYR A 26 1.42 11.52 12.80
C TYR A 26 0.09 10.79 12.58
N GLY A 27 -0.89 11.03 13.46
CA GLY A 27 -2.21 10.40 13.37
C GLY A 27 -3.01 10.91 12.19
N TYR A 28 -3.75 10.01 11.54
CA TYR A 28 -4.72 10.34 10.50
C TYR A 28 -6.14 10.12 11.02
N LYS A 29 -7.12 10.75 10.37
CA LYS A 29 -8.54 10.63 10.69
C LYS A 29 -9.25 9.86 9.58
N THR A 30 -9.91 8.78 9.95
CA THR A 30 -10.75 8.02 9.03
C THR A 30 -12.14 8.62 8.96
N SER A 31 -12.70 8.69 7.75
CA SER A 31 -14.06 9.18 7.53
C SER A 31 -14.73 8.36 6.45
N THR A 32 -15.98 7.98 6.71
CA THR A 32 -16.84 7.30 5.73
C THR A 32 -17.54 8.36 4.89
N VAL A 33 -17.46 8.25 3.57
CA VAL A 33 -18.14 9.14 2.62
C VAL A 33 -19.36 8.40 2.08
N PRO A 34 -20.58 8.72 2.55
CA PRO A 34 -21.77 8.09 2.02
C PRO A 34 -21.98 8.49 0.55
N GLY A 35 -22.03 7.49 -0.34
CA GLY A 35 -22.28 7.66 -1.77
C GLY A 35 -21.23 6.98 -2.67
N ASN A 36 -21.65 6.61 -3.88
CA ASN A 36 -20.78 5.97 -4.88
C ASN A 36 -19.91 7.01 -5.61
N TYR A 37 -19.01 7.67 -4.89
CA TYR A 37 -17.97 8.46 -5.52
C TYR A 37 -16.95 7.47 -6.11
N ALA A 38 -16.88 7.37 -7.44
CA ALA A 38 -15.92 6.51 -8.14
C ALA A 38 -14.46 6.74 -7.71
N ASP A 39 -14.21 7.91 -7.12
CA ASP A 39 -12.93 8.41 -6.67
C ASP A 39 -12.58 8.03 -5.21
N VAL A 40 -13.49 7.40 -4.47
CA VAL A 40 -13.31 6.96 -3.08
C VAL A 40 -13.35 5.43 -3.00
N PHE A 41 -12.24 4.82 -2.60
CA PHE A 41 -12.16 3.37 -2.47
C PHE A 41 -12.99 2.88 -1.27
N LEU A 42 -13.94 1.97 -1.52
CA LEU A 42 -14.82 1.37 -0.49
C LEU A 42 -15.42 2.38 0.49
N GLU A 43 -15.84 3.55 -0.01
CA GLU A 43 -16.52 4.61 0.76
C GLU A 43 -15.71 5.14 1.97
N ARG A 44 -14.41 4.88 2.03
CA ARG A 44 -13.52 5.35 3.10
C ARG A 44 -12.44 6.26 2.54
N HIS A 45 -12.18 7.34 3.26
CA HIS A 45 -10.99 8.15 3.08
C HIS A 45 -10.31 8.44 4.40
N ASP A 46 -8.98 8.53 4.36
CA ASP A 46 -8.16 8.90 5.49
C ASP A 46 -7.56 10.29 5.25
N SER A 47 -7.80 11.21 6.18
CA SER A 47 -7.28 12.58 6.17
C SER A 47 -6.06 12.70 7.06
N TYR A 48 -5.00 13.35 6.56
CA TYR A 48 -3.72 13.45 7.25
C TYR A 48 -3.41 14.91 7.64
N PRO A 49 -2.52 15.17 8.60
CA PRO A 49 -2.11 16.53 8.96
C PRO A 49 -1.27 17.22 7.89
N GLY A 50 -0.63 16.44 7.01
CA GLY A 50 0.14 16.94 5.87
C GLY A 50 0.47 15.84 4.86
N ILE A 51 0.83 16.23 3.63
CA ILE A 51 1.10 15.31 2.52
C ILE A 51 2.36 14.49 2.79
N GLU A 52 3.36 15.09 3.42
CA GLU A 52 4.59 14.42 3.87
C GLU A 52 4.30 13.29 4.88
N ILE A 53 3.31 13.46 5.74
CA ILE A 53 2.88 12.44 6.68
C ILE A 53 2.19 11.30 5.93
N THR A 54 1.29 11.62 4.99
CA THR A 54 0.66 10.62 4.12
C THR A 54 1.69 9.82 3.33
N HIS A 55 2.69 10.50 2.77
CA HIS A 55 3.77 9.86 2.03
C HIS A 55 4.58 8.93 2.93
N THR A 56 4.90 9.36 4.15
CA THR A 56 5.60 8.52 5.14
C THR A 56 4.82 7.25 5.47
N TRP A 57 3.50 7.38 5.70
CA TRP A 57 2.62 6.22 5.91
C TRP A 57 2.60 5.29 4.70
N ASN A 58 2.47 5.83 3.49
CA ASN A 58 2.44 5.03 2.27
C ASN A 58 3.77 4.31 2.01
N LEU A 59 4.92 4.95 2.28
CA LEU A 59 6.22 4.29 2.18
C LEU A 59 6.35 3.13 3.18
N GLN A 60 5.89 3.31 4.41
CA GLN A 60 5.87 2.24 5.40
C GLN A 60 4.97 1.07 4.95
N ARG A 61 3.76 1.36 4.43
CA ARG A 61 2.85 0.35 3.89
C ARG A 61 3.47 -0.42 2.72
N CYS A 62 4.12 0.29 1.79
CA CYS A 62 4.86 -0.33 0.68
C CYS A 62 5.98 -1.26 1.17
N ALA A 63 6.74 -0.85 2.18
CA ALA A 63 7.80 -1.67 2.74
C ALA A 63 7.22 -2.96 3.32
N ARG A 64 6.12 -2.88 4.06
CA ARG A 64 5.43 -4.06 4.61
C ARG A 64 4.89 -4.99 3.53
N ILE A 65 4.22 -4.45 2.50
CA ILE A 65 3.75 -5.26 1.35
C ILE A 65 4.93 -5.98 0.70
N THR A 66 6.04 -5.28 0.45
CA THR A 66 7.23 -5.86 -0.19
C THR A 66 7.86 -6.97 0.65
N LEU A 67 8.02 -6.75 1.95
CA LEU A 67 8.56 -7.76 2.88
C LEU A 67 7.68 -9.01 2.94
N ARG A 68 6.35 -8.83 3.01
CA ARG A 68 5.40 -9.93 3.06
C ARG A 68 5.32 -10.71 1.75
N GLN A 69 5.43 -10.04 0.60
CA GLN A 69 5.53 -10.73 -0.70
C GLN A 69 6.82 -11.54 -0.83
N ALA A 70 7.96 -10.97 -0.43
CA ALA A 70 9.24 -11.69 -0.42
C ALA A 70 9.18 -12.91 0.51
N LEU A 71 8.50 -12.78 1.66
CA LEU A 71 8.28 -13.90 2.57
C LEU A 71 7.45 -15.01 1.90
N ILE A 72 6.33 -14.67 1.26
CA ILE A 72 5.48 -15.61 0.51
C ILE A 72 6.29 -16.35 -0.57
N GLU A 73 7.12 -15.63 -1.32
CA GLU A 73 7.95 -16.20 -2.39
C GLU A 73 8.96 -17.22 -1.82
N ILE A 74 9.67 -16.86 -0.75
CA ILE A 74 10.63 -17.76 -0.08
C ILE A 74 9.94 -19.00 0.49
N LEU A 75 8.78 -18.82 1.13
CA LEU A 75 8.01 -19.93 1.68
C LEU A 75 7.52 -20.88 0.58
N SER A 76 7.11 -20.33 -0.57
CA SER A 76 6.63 -21.12 -1.72
C SER A 76 7.73 -21.99 -2.31
N LEU A 77 8.95 -21.44 -2.44
CA LEU A 77 10.12 -22.19 -2.86
C LEU A 77 10.49 -23.32 -1.88
N HIS A 78 10.27 -23.11 -0.59
CA HIS A 78 10.59 -24.11 0.43
C HIS A 78 9.61 -25.30 0.47
N ILE A 79 8.31 -25.05 0.24
CA ILE A 79 7.29 -26.11 0.18
C ILE A 79 7.44 -26.98 -1.08
N GLY A 80 7.95 -26.42 -2.18
CA GLY A 80 8.23 -27.17 -3.41
C GLY A 80 9.38 -28.18 -3.33
N LEU A 81 10.15 -28.17 -2.22
CA LEU A 81 11.28 -29.09 -2.03
C LEU A 81 10.82 -30.36 -1.28
N PRO A 82 11.16 -31.58 -1.77
CA PRO A 82 10.86 -32.81 -1.05
C PRO A 82 11.75 -32.91 0.19
N SER A 83 11.25 -32.48 1.35
CA SER A 83 11.93 -32.62 2.63
C SER A 83 11.15 -33.53 3.59
N SER A 84 11.85 -34.48 4.20
CA SER A 84 11.38 -35.55 5.08
C SER A 84 10.88 -35.10 6.46
N GLN A 85 10.61 -33.80 6.68
CA GLN A 85 10.21 -33.21 7.97
C GLN A 85 8.88 -32.41 7.89
N SER A 86 7.95 -32.83 7.03
CA SER A 86 6.94 -31.92 6.46
C SER A 86 5.66 -31.65 7.28
N THR A 87 5.40 -32.31 8.42
CA THR A 87 4.09 -32.16 9.08
C THR A 87 4.02 -30.95 10.02
N LEU A 88 4.94 -30.81 10.98
CA LEU A 88 4.96 -29.70 11.96
C LEU A 88 5.37 -28.35 11.32
N SER A 89 6.25 -28.38 10.33
CA SER A 89 6.69 -27.19 9.58
C SER A 89 5.58 -26.63 8.68
N SER A 90 4.71 -27.47 8.12
CA SER A 90 3.64 -27.02 7.21
C SER A 90 2.56 -26.17 7.90
N PHE A 91 2.20 -26.48 9.15
CA PHE A 91 1.21 -25.70 9.91
C PHE A 91 1.72 -24.28 10.21
N SER A 92 3.01 -24.15 10.54
CA SER A 92 3.65 -22.85 10.78
C SER A 92 3.69 -22.01 9.50
N TYR A 93 4.01 -22.61 8.36
CA TYR A 93 4.06 -21.90 7.08
C TYR A 93 2.68 -21.49 6.57
N ARG A 94 1.65 -22.33 6.70
CA ARG A 94 0.27 -21.96 6.34
C ARG A 94 -0.20 -20.72 7.12
N GLY A 95 0.08 -20.67 8.42
CA GLY A 95 -0.23 -19.48 9.24
C GLY A 95 0.50 -18.22 8.76
N LEU A 96 1.77 -18.36 8.34
CA LEU A 96 2.54 -17.25 7.78
C LEU A 96 2.01 -16.77 6.44
N PHE A 97 1.56 -17.65 5.55
CA PHE A 97 0.89 -17.26 4.29
C PHE A 97 -0.37 -16.45 4.58
N GLN A 98 -1.29 -17.00 5.38
CA GLN A 98 -2.54 -16.33 5.72
C GLN A 98 -2.32 -14.96 6.38
N THR A 99 -1.38 -14.89 7.32
CA THR A 99 -1.02 -13.62 7.98
C THR A 99 -0.43 -12.62 6.98
N SER A 100 0.42 -13.08 6.06
CA SER A 100 1.03 -12.23 5.04
C SER A 100 -0.03 -11.69 4.06
N ASP A 101 -0.98 -12.52 3.66
CA ASP A 101 -2.08 -12.13 2.77
C ASP A 101 -2.94 -11.04 3.40
N ILE A 102 -3.31 -11.20 4.68
CA ILE A 102 -4.09 -10.21 5.44
C ILE A 102 -3.33 -8.88 5.51
N ILE A 103 -2.03 -8.92 5.85
CA ILE A 103 -1.21 -7.71 5.96
C ILE A 103 -1.09 -7.02 4.60
N ILE A 104 -0.86 -7.77 3.52
CA ILE A 104 -0.79 -7.20 2.16
C ILE A 104 -2.12 -6.51 1.82
N GLN A 105 -3.25 -7.18 2.01
CA GLN A 105 -4.57 -6.64 1.68
C GLN A 105 -4.92 -5.39 2.49
N GLN A 106 -4.61 -5.40 3.79
CA GLN A 106 -4.82 -4.25 4.67
C GLN A 106 -3.98 -3.05 4.22
N ASN A 107 -2.68 -3.25 4.01
CA ASN A 107 -1.78 -2.17 3.58
C ASN A 107 -2.14 -1.64 2.19
N SER A 108 -2.54 -2.51 1.25
CA SER A 108 -3.02 -2.08 -0.07
C SER A 108 -4.29 -1.22 0.02
N SER A 109 -5.24 -1.62 0.88
CA SER A 109 -6.47 -0.86 1.10
C SER A 109 -6.18 0.49 1.77
N ASP A 110 -5.30 0.53 2.77
CA ASP A 110 -4.92 1.77 3.45
C ASP A 110 -4.18 2.75 2.52
N ILE A 111 -3.39 2.27 1.56
CA ILE A 111 -2.85 3.12 0.48
C ILE A 111 -4.00 3.72 -0.32
N CYS A 112 -4.99 2.92 -0.72
CA CYS A 112 -6.14 3.41 -1.50
C CYS A 112 -6.97 4.44 -0.71
N TYR A 113 -7.16 4.26 0.60
CA TYR A 113 -7.86 5.23 1.45
C TYR A 113 -7.14 6.57 1.59
N SER A 114 -5.83 6.62 1.32
CA SER A 114 -5.05 7.87 1.36
C SER A 114 -5.18 8.72 0.09
N VAL A 115 -5.62 8.11 -1.02
CA VAL A 115 -5.66 8.77 -2.34
C VAL A 115 -6.61 9.97 -2.37
N PRO A 116 -7.85 9.92 -1.83
CA PRO A 116 -8.74 11.07 -1.89
C PRO A 116 -8.17 12.31 -1.22
N TYR A 117 -7.39 12.15 -0.15
CA TYR A 117 -6.70 13.24 0.53
C TYR A 117 -5.62 13.86 -0.35
N ILE A 118 -4.76 13.06 -0.98
CA ILE A 118 -3.67 13.57 -1.85
C ILE A 118 -4.21 14.22 -3.13
N PHE A 119 -5.31 13.69 -3.67
CA PHE A 119 -5.99 14.29 -4.82
C PHE A 119 -6.89 15.48 -4.46
N HIS A 120 -7.07 15.78 -3.17
CA HIS A 120 -7.99 16.81 -2.67
C HIS A 120 -9.45 16.58 -3.12
N TYR A 121 -9.88 15.32 -3.31
CA TYR A 121 -11.24 14.99 -3.75
C TYR A 121 -12.31 15.34 -2.71
N CYS A 122 -11.93 15.35 -1.43
CA CYS A 122 -12.83 15.66 -0.32
C CYS A 122 -12.64 17.09 0.23
N ASP A 123 -11.80 17.91 -0.40
CA ASP A 123 -11.58 19.30 0.01
C ASP A 123 -12.77 20.20 -0.35
N LYS A 124 -12.96 21.28 0.40
CA LYS A 124 -13.97 22.30 0.07
C LYS A 124 -13.58 23.00 -1.24
N PRO A 125 -14.53 23.28 -2.14
CA PRO A 125 -14.24 24.00 -3.39
C PRO A 125 -13.61 25.37 -3.09
N GLY A 126 -12.41 25.62 -3.61
CA GLY A 126 -11.69 26.90 -3.47
C GLY A 126 -10.21 26.80 -3.05
N SER A 127 -9.72 25.63 -2.63
CA SER A 127 -8.29 25.42 -2.31
C SER A 127 -7.49 24.98 -3.56
N SER A 128 -7.16 25.91 -4.46
CA SER A 128 -6.18 25.62 -5.51
C SER A 128 -4.77 25.67 -4.92
N SER A 129 -4.12 24.52 -4.76
CA SER A 129 -2.69 24.44 -4.47
C SER A 129 -1.92 24.09 -5.73
N ASP A 130 -0.97 24.95 -6.12
CA ASP A 130 -0.03 24.78 -7.23
C ASP A 130 0.95 23.59 -7.03
N MET A 131 1.02 22.99 -5.83
CA MET A 131 1.86 21.81 -5.54
C MET A 131 1.22 20.46 -5.95
N ARG A 132 0.02 20.48 -6.54
CA ARG A 132 -0.79 19.29 -6.84
C ARG A 132 -0.03 18.20 -7.61
N ALA A 133 0.76 18.56 -8.63
CA ALA A 133 1.47 17.57 -9.45
C ALA A 133 2.58 16.84 -8.66
N ALA A 134 3.40 17.56 -7.89
CA ALA A 134 4.49 16.98 -7.11
C ALA A 134 3.95 16.05 -5.99
N CYS A 135 2.85 16.46 -5.35
CA CYS A 135 2.20 15.66 -4.32
C CYS A 135 1.57 14.39 -4.88
N ILE A 136 0.91 14.46 -6.04
CA ILE A 136 0.30 13.29 -6.68
C ILE A 136 1.36 12.30 -7.18
N MET A 137 2.53 12.77 -7.61
CA MET A 137 3.64 11.87 -8.00
C MET A 137 4.10 10.94 -6.86
N SER A 138 3.93 11.36 -5.60
CA SER A 138 4.23 10.51 -4.45
C SER A 138 3.32 9.26 -4.33
N LEU A 139 2.19 9.23 -5.04
CA LEU A 139 1.29 8.07 -5.10
C LEU A 139 1.68 7.03 -6.16
N LEU A 140 2.54 7.38 -7.13
CA LEU A 140 2.83 6.50 -8.25
C LEU A 140 3.37 5.13 -7.79
N TRP A 141 4.40 5.15 -6.94
CA TRP A 141 4.98 3.93 -6.38
C TRP A 141 4.02 3.20 -5.43
N PRO A 142 3.38 3.86 -4.45
CA PRO A 142 2.39 3.20 -3.59
C PRO A 142 1.24 2.53 -4.32
N LEU A 143 0.65 3.19 -5.32
CA LEU A 143 -0.43 2.62 -6.12
C LEU A 143 0.06 1.44 -6.94
N TYR A 144 1.24 1.54 -7.56
CA TYR A 144 1.84 0.41 -8.26
C TYR A 144 1.99 -0.81 -7.33
N VAL A 145 2.64 -0.64 -6.17
CA VAL A 145 2.83 -1.72 -5.19
C VAL A 145 1.49 -2.32 -4.73
N ALA A 146 0.50 -1.47 -4.42
CA ALA A 146 -0.81 -1.93 -3.96
C ALA A 146 -1.60 -2.69 -5.06
N GLY A 147 -1.50 -2.25 -6.32
CA GLY A 147 -2.23 -2.86 -7.45
C GLY A 147 -1.61 -4.14 -7.99
N THR A 148 -0.30 -4.28 -7.85
CA THR A 148 0.44 -5.47 -8.33
C THR A 148 0.70 -6.50 -7.23
N ALA A 149 0.26 -6.26 -5.98
CA ALA A 149 0.55 -7.19 -4.90
C ALA A 149 -0.11 -8.56 -5.15
N HIS A 150 0.56 -9.63 -4.72
CA HIS A 150 0.19 -11.03 -4.99
C HIS A 150 -1.29 -11.36 -4.70
N THR A 151 -1.84 -10.81 -3.61
CA THR A 151 -3.21 -11.09 -3.13
C THR A 151 -4.19 -9.94 -3.34
N THR A 152 -3.86 -9.02 -4.25
CA THR A 152 -4.70 -7.87 -4.57
C THR A 152 -6.03 -8.34 -5.18
N MET A 153 -7.14 -7.91 -4.58
CA MET A 153 -8.48 -8.16 -5.11
C MET A 153 -8.64 -7.47 -6.48
N SER A 154 -9.43 -8.06 -7.38
CA SER A 154 -9.69 -7.47 -8.71
C SER A 154 -10.22 -6.04 -8.60
N THR A 155 -11.12 -5.80 -7.65
CA THR A 155 -11.68 -4.47 -7.35
C THR A 155 -10.61 -3.45 -6.99
N THR A 156 -9.65 -3.80 -6.12
CA THR A 156 -8.52 -2.94 -5.77
C THR A 156 -7.66 -2.66 -7.00
N ARG A 157 -7.33 -3.69 -7.80
CA ARG A 157 -6.48 -3.54 -8.99
C ARG A 157 -7.12 -2.63 -10.04
N GLU A 158 -8.40 -2.87 -10.35
CA GLU A 158 -9.15 -2.06 -11.30
C GLU A 158 -9.24 -0.60 -10.85
N TRP A 159 -9.52 -0.38 -9.56
CA TRP A 159 -9.58 0.96 -9.00
C TRP A 159 -8.22 1.66 -9.04
N VAL A 160 -7.12 0.97 -8.70
CA VAL A 160 -5.75 1.47 -8.80
C VAL A 160 -5.41 1.88 -10.23
N ILE A 161 -5.77 1.07 -11.23
CA ILE A 161 -5.54 1.39 -12.65
C ILE A 161 -6.23 2.70 -13.03
N VAL A 162 -7.46 2.92 -12.57
CA VAL A 162 -8.19 4.17 -12.80
C VAL A 162 -7.44 5.35 -12.20
N GLN A 163 -6.93 5.24 -10.96
CA GLN A 163 -6.19 6.36 -10.35
C GLN A 163 -4.85 6.61 -11.05
N LEU A 164 -4.10 5.58 -11.44
CA LEU A 164 -2.85 5.73 -12.17
C LEU A 164 -3.04 6.47 -13.51
N LYS A 165 -4.12 6.19 -14.24
CA LYS A 165 -4.48 6.93 -15.46
C LYS A 165 -4.72 8.42 -15.18
N LYS A 166 -5.38 8.75 -14.07
CA LYS A 166 -5.55 10.16 -13.67
C LYS A 166 -4.24 10.83 -13.31
N ILE A 167 -3.32 10.13 -12.66
CA ILE A 167 -1.96 10.65 -12.40
C ILE A 167 -1.30 11.01 -13.73
N GLU A 168 -1.37 10.10 -14.71
CA GLU A 168 -0.81 10.31 -16.05
C GLU A 168 -1.40 11.55 -16.74
N GLU A 169 -2.72 11.74 -16.65
CA GLU A 169 -3.43 12.91 -17.20
C GLU A 169 -3.03 14.22 -16.51
N ILE A 170 -2.98 14.25 -15.17
CA ILE A 170 -2.70 15.46 -14.38
C ILE A 170 -1.23 15.89 -14.52
N THR A 171 -0.31 14.92 -14.52
CA THR A 171 1.14 15.19 -14.52
C THR A 171 1.68 15.43 -15.93
N GLY A 172 0.96 14.99 -16.96
CA GLY A 172 1.38 15.13 -18.35
C GLY A 172 2.63 14.30 -18.69
N ILE A 173 2.93 13.23 -17.94
CA ILE A 173 4.08 12.34 -18.17
C ILE A 173 4.17 11.87 -19.62
N GLN A 174 3.03 11.58 -20.24
CA GLN A 174 2.90 11.20 -21.65
C GLN A 174 3.40 12.26 -22.64
N ARG A 175 3.53 13.53 -22.24
CA ARG A 175 4.12 14.59 -23.07
C ARG A 175 5.64 14.58 -23.02
N ALA A 176 6.27 13.97 -22.02
CA ALA A 176 7.72 13.90 -21.90
C ALA A 176 8.35 12.95 -22.94
N SER A 177 7.67 11.86 -23.30
CA SER A 177 8.11 10.92 -24.34
C SER A 177 8.04 11.49 -25.76
N GLN A 178 7.40 12.64 -25.96
CA GLN A 178 7.35 13.33 -27.26
C GLN A 178 8.60 14.19 -27.53
N TRP A 179 9.47 14.36 -26.53
CA TRP A 179 10.71 15.15 -26.63
C TRP A 179 11.98 14.31 -26.60
N LEU A 180 11.85 12.97 -26.59
CA LEU A 180 12.93 11.98 -26.71
C LEU A 180 12.85 11.33 -28.10
#